data_AF-A0A183JRG8-F1
#
_entry.id   AF-A0A183JRG8-F1
#
_cell.length_a   1.000
_cell.length_b   1.000
_cell.length_c   1.000
_cell.angle_alpha   90.00
_cell.angle_beta   90.00
_cell.angle_gamma   90.00
#
_symmetry.space_group_name_H-M   'P 1'
#
loop_
_entity.id
_entity.type
_entity.pdbx_description
1 polymer ?
#
loop_
_entity_poly.entity_id
_entity_poly.type
_entity_poly.pdbx_seq_one_letter_code
_entity_poly.pdbx_strand_id
1 'polypeptide(L)'
;MDYIIKKCSKSLIKYIIKHCDYEISILSKLPSIIIAFLGISLFLHGFLLNRTELYNETNEKLKLSLNYPSTVARNGRIILLLVDALGYALIQDNNENNQLLPGHISSHSQNRYHPLLDSLSKAVFIGKFVADPPTTTLQRLKALMTGSMPTFIDAGSNFGGSKVLEDNLLKQWNKAGKQIRFVGDETWIDLFPDRYVD
;
A
#
# COMPACT_ATOMS: atom_id res chain seq x y z
N MET A 1 63.59 -20.22 48.73
CA MET A 1 62.31 -19.47 48.76
C MET A 1 62.14 -18.55 47.55
N ASP A 2 63.18 -17.84 47.13
CA ASP A 2 63.11 -16.83 46.06
C ASP A 2 62.61 -17.33 44.70
N TYR A 3 62.93 -18.58 44.34
CA TYR A 3 62.46 -19.18 43.08
C TYR A 3 60.93 -19.30 43.01
N ILE A 4 60.29 -19.68 44.12
CA ILE A 4 58.83 -19.86 44.20
C ILE A 4 58.14 -18.50 44.15
N ILE A 5 58.69 -17.49 44.84
CA ILE A 5 58.18 -16.11 44.83
C ILE A 5 58.28 -15.51 43.41
N LYS A 6 59.40 -15.72 42.72
CA LYS A 6 59.62 -15.22 41.36
C LYS A 6 58.72 -15.92 40.32
N LYS A 7 58.43 -17.20 40.51
CA LYS A 7 57.50 -17.98 39.66
C LYS A 7 56.04 -17.59 39.90
N CYS A 8 55.66 -17.33 41.15
CA CYS A 8 54.34 -16.85 41.53
C CYS A 8 54.08 -15.44 40.98
N SER A 9 55.06 -14.52 41.14
CA SER A 9 55.03 -13.17 40.55
C SER A 9 54.84 -13.17 39.03
N LYS A 10 55.60 -14.02 38.30
CA LYS A 10 55.45 -14.13 36.83
C LYS A 10 54.09 -14.69 36.40
N SER A 11 53.51 -15.62 37.16
CA SER A 11 52.16 -16.14 36.86
C SER A 11 51.07 -15.11 37.14
N LEU A 12 51.19 -14.36 38.24
CA LEU A 12 50.26 -13.28 38.60
C LEU A 12 50.26 -12.17 37.53
N ILE A 13 51.45 -11.75 37.09
CA ILE A 13 51.59 -10.73 36.04
C ILE A 13 50.96 -11.20 34.71
N LYS A 14 51.18 -12.46 34.32
CA LYS A 14 50.53 -13.02 33.11
C LYS A 14 49.01 -13.07 33.23
N TYR A 15 48.48 -13.38 34.41
CA TYR A 15 47.03 -13.39 34.65
C TYR A 15 46.43 -11.98 34.55
N ILE A 16 47.08 -10.98 35.16
CA ILE A 16 46.64 -9.58 35.12
C ILE A 16 46.67 -9.04 33.68
N ILE A 17 47.73 -9.28 32.93
CA ILE A 17 47.84 -8.84 31.52
C ILE A 17 46.74 -9.50 30.68
N LYS A 18 46.52 -10.81 30.82
CA LYS A 18 45.46 -11.53 30.08
C LYS A 18 44.06 -11.01 30.40
N HIS A 19 43.79 -10.65 31.66
CA HIS A 19 42.51 -10.07 32.05
C HIS A 19 42.34 -8.64 31.51
N CYS A 20 43.41 -7.85 31.50
CA CYS A 20 43.41 -6.50 30.92
C CYS A 20 43.19 -6.53 29.40
N ASP A 21 43.86 -7.43 28.69
CA ASP A 21 43.70 -7.62 27.24
C ASP A 21 42.27 -8.09 26.88
N TYR A 22 41.66 -8.92 27.72
CA TYR A 22 40.28 -9.36 27.53
C TYR A 22 39.28 -8.22 27.71
N GLU A 23 39.46 -7.37 28.73
CA GLU A 23 38.62 -6.18 28.90
C GLU A 23 38.78 -5.18 27.76
N ILE A 24 40.02 -4.94 27.30
CA ILE A 24 40.28 -4.07 26.13
C ILE A 24 39.65 -4.67 24.86
N SER A 25 39.68 -5.99 24.69
CA SER A 25 39.03 -6.67 23.56
C SER A 25 37.49 -6.59 23.60
N ILE A 26 36.86 -6.57 24.77
CA ILE A 26 35.41 -6.38 24.89
C ILE A 26 35.06 -4.91 24.66
N LEU A 27 35.81 -4.00 25.26
CA LEU A 27 35.60 -2.56 25.16
C LEU A 27 35.71 -2.06 23.71
N SER A 28 36.61 -2.64 22.91
CA SER A 28 36.74 -2.30 21.49
C SER A 28 35.58 -2.79 20.61
N LYS A 29 34.80 -3.79 21.06
CA LYS A 29 33.63 -4.30 20.32
C LYS A 29 32.33 -3.58 20.68
N LEU A 30 32.23 -3.00 21.88
CA LEU A 30 31.08 -2.20 22.32
C LEU A 30 30.59 -1.14 21.29
N PRO A 31 31.44 -0.31 20.68
CA PRO A 31 30.96 0.69 19.70
C PRO A 31 30.32 0.05 18.46
N SER A 32 30.84 -1.09 17.98
CA SER A 32 30.27 -1.80 16.83
C SER A 32 28.86 -2.34 17.13
N ILE A 33 28.65 -2.82 18.36
CA ILE A 33 27.35 -3.29 18.84
C ILE A 33 26.37 -2.12 18.94
N ILE A 34 26.81 -0.97 19.46
CA ILE A 34 25.99 0.24 19.56
C ILE A 34 25.58 0.74 18.17
N ILE A 35 26.50 0.77 17.20
CA ILE A 35 26.19 1.16 15.80
C ILE A 35 25.20 0.18 15.18
N ALA A 36 25.34 -1.14 15.42
CA ALA A 36 24.40 -2.13 14.92
C ALA A 36 22.99 -1.94 15.52
N PHE A 37 22.89 -1.74 16.84
CA PHE A 37 21.60 -1.46 17.48
C PHE A 37 20.99 -0.13 17.03
N LEU A 38 21.80 0.91 16.83
CA LEU A 38 21.35 2.19 16.28
C LEU A 38 20.85 2.03 14.84
N GLY A 39 21.57 1.27 14.02
CA GLY A 39 21.17 0.95 12.65
C GLY A 39 19.87 0.16 12.59
N ILE A 40 19.70 -0.85 13.44
CA ILE A 40 18.44 -1.60 13.58
C ILE A 40 17.31 -0.67 14.05
N SER A 41 17.57 0.20 15.03
CA SER A 41 16.57 1.15 15.51
C SER A 41 16.14 2.13 14.41
N LEU A 42 17.09 2.72 13.68
CA LEU A 42 16.80 3.61 12.55
C LEU A 42 16.06 2.89 11.43
N PHE A 43 16.43 1.64 11.13
CA PHE A 43 15.74 0.80 10.16
C PHE A 43 14.29 0.54 10.60
N LEU A 44 14.06 0.13 11.85
CA LEU A 44 12.71 -0.11 12.37
C LEU A 44 11.84 1.15 12.43
N HIS A 45 12.43 2.33 12.67
CA HIS A 45 11.68 3.59 12.77
C HIS A 45 11.47 4.31 11.44
N GLY A 46 12.37 4.16 10.46
CA GLY A 46 12.38 5.00 9.25
C GLY A 46 12.32 4.27 7.93
N PHE A 47 12.67 2.97 7.87
CA PHE A 47 12.70 2.22 6.61
C PHE A 47 11.29 1.86 6.14
N LEU A 48 10.39 1.55 7.06
CA LEU A 48 9.01 1.23 6.73
C LEU A 48 8.18 2.51 6.76
N LEU A 49 7.60 2.86 5.60
CA LEU A 49 6.61 3.93 5.48
C LEU A 49 5.44 3.64 6.44
N ASN A 50 5.40 4.38 7.55
CA ASN A 50 4.27 4.37 8.47
C ASN A 50 3.34 5.54 8.11
N ARG A 51 2.07 5.26 7.86
CA ARG A 51 1.05 6.30 7.66
C ARG A 51 0.17 6.36 8.89
N THR A 52 -0.10 7.57 9.35
CA THR A 52 -1.18 7.81 10.30
C THR A 52 -2.51 7.71 9.57
N GLU A 53 -3.31 6.70 9.89
CA GLU A 53 -4.68 6.58 9.40
C GLU A 53 -5.51 7.72 10.01
N LEU A 54 -6.06 8.59 9.16
CA LEU A 54 -6.95 9.66 9.60
C LEU A 54 -8.37 9.11 9.65
N TYR A 55 -8.95 9.06 10.85
CA TYR A 55 -10.34 8.65 11.06
C TYR A 55 -11.35 9.76 10.74
N ASN A 56 -10.87 10.95 10.38
CA ASN A 56 -11.74 12.07 10.04
C ASN A 56 -12.48 11.77 8.75
N GLU A 57 -13.80 11.80 8.84
CA GLU A 57 -14.68 11.63 7.70
C GLU A 57 -14.93 12.99 7.05
N THR A 58 -15.01 13.01 5.72
CA THR A 58 -15.32 14.23 4.99
C THR A 58 -16.70 14.73 5.42
N ASN A 59 -16.75 15.92 6.02
CA ASN A 59 -17.99 16.56 6.46
C ASN A 59 -18.72 17.21 5.28
N GLU A 60 -20.05 17.21 5.32
CA GLU A 60 -20.90 17.90 4.33
C GLU A 60 -20.55 19.37 4.13
N LYS A 61 -19.97 20.02 5.15
CA LYS A 61 -19.53 21.41 5.10
C LYS A 61 -18.46 21.67 4.01
N LEU A 62 -17.70 20.65 3.60
CA LEU A 62 -16.71 20.76 2.53
C LEU A 62 -17.35 20.74 1.13
N LYS A 63 -18.56 20.17 0.98
CA LYS A 63 -19.33 20.17 -0.29
C LYS A 63 -19.76 21.57 -0.74
N LEU A 64 -19.81 22.53 0.19
CA LEU A 64 -20.25 23.91 -0.06
C LEU A 64 -19.16 24.83 -0.64
N SER A 65 -17.89 24.41 -0.68
CA SER A 65 -16.81 25.25 -1.22
C SER A 65 -16.50 25.01 -2.70
N LEU A 66 -17.00 23.92 -3.28
CA LEU A 66 -16.83 23.59 -4.67
C LEU A 66 -18.10 24.00 -5.43
N ASN A 67 -18.05 25.17 -6.08
CA ASN A 67 -19.07 25.69 -7.00
C ASN A 67 -19.14 24.84 -8.28
N TYR A 68 -19.41 23.54 -8.17
CA TYR A 68 -19.82 22.74 -9.31
C TYR A 68 -21.31 22.93 -9.53
N PRO A 69 -21.78 23.12 -10.78
CA PRO A 69 -23.20 23.08 -11.04
C PRO A 69 -23.71 21.72 -10.56
N SER A 70 -24.61 21.76 -9.57
CA SER A 70 -25.31 20.61 -9.03
C SER A 70 -26.25 20.01 -10.07
N THR A 71 -25.73 19.56 -11.20
CA THR A 71 -26.38 18.54 -12.02
C THR A 71 -26.20 17.23 -11.29
N VAL A 72 -26.84 17.12 -10.11
CA VAL A 72 -27.02 15.84 -9.43
C VAL A 72 -27.79 14.98 -10.42
N ALA A 73 -27.09 14.10 -11.11
CA ALA A 73 -27.68 13.08 -11.97
C ALA A 73 -28.61 12.26 -11.07
N ARG A 74 -29.89 12.65 -11.06
CA ARG A 74 -30.80 12.37 -9.95
C ARG A 74 -30.94 10.87 -9.71
N ASN A 75 -30.82 10.06 -10.78
CA ASN A 75 -31.06 8.62 -10.78
C ASN A 75 -30.01 7.80 -11.58
N GLY A 76 -28.75 8.21 -11.64
CA GLY A 76 -27.71 7.39 -12.28
C GLY A 76 -27.43 6.11 -11.50
N ARG A 77 -27.40 4.95 -12.18
CA ARG A 77 -26.84 3.70 -11.63
C ARG A 77 -25.39 3.58 -12.09
N ILE A 78 -24.50 3.25 -11.16
CA ILE A 78 -23.09 3.01 -11.44
C ILE A 78 -22.83 1.51 -11.26
N ILE A 79 -22.14 0.90 -12.22
CA ILE A 79 -21.62 -0.46 -12.10
C ILE A 79 -20.11 -0.33 -12.04
N LEU A 80 -19.52 -0.70 -10.91
CA LEU A 80 -18.07 -0.78 -10.74
C LEU A 80 -17.68 -2.26 -10.89
N LEU A 81 -16.96 -2.58 -11.97
CA LEU A 81 -16.40 -3.91 -12.19
C LEU A 81 -14.90 -3.85 -11.90
N LEU A 82 -14.46 -4.56 -10.86
CA LEU A 82 -13.04 -4.74 -10.56
C LEU A 82 -12.65 -6.18 -10.92
N VAL A 83 -11.58 -6.33 -11.68
CA VAL A 83 -11.02 -7.63 -12.07
C VAL A 83 -9.65 -7.77 -11.43
N ASP A 84 -9.48 -8.78 -10.59
CA ASP A 84 -8.19 -9.07 -9.97
C ASP A 84 -7.16 -9.49 -11.02
N ALA A 85 -5.90 -9.12 -10.80
CA ALA A 85 -4.77 -9.42 -11.67
C ALA A 85 -4.92 -9.04 -13.17
N LEU A 86 -5.83 -8.13 -13.53
CA LEU A 86 -5.95 -7.64 -14.91
C LEU A 86 -4.82 -6.63 -15.22
N GLY A 87 -3.73 -7.14 -15.77
CA GLY A 87 -2.58 -6.33 -16.19
C GLY A 87 -2.85 -5.50 -17.44
N TYR A 88 -2.30 -4.27 -17.50
CA TYR A 88 -2.42 -3.38 -18.66
C TYR A 88 -1.92 -4.01 -19.97
N ALA A 89 -0.91 -4.88 -19.92
CA ALA A 89 -0.39 -5.58 -21.07
C ALA A 89 -1.42 -6.49 -21.78
N LEU A 90 -2.49 -6.90 -21.09
CA LEU A 90 -3.58 -7.68 -21.69
C LEU A 90 -4.58 -6.82 -22.48
N ILE A 91 -4.59 -5.51 -22.24
CA ILE A 91 -5.49 -4.54 -22.86
C ILE A 91 -4.76 -3.73 -23.94
N GLN A 92 -3.43 -3.64 -23.86
CA GLN A 92 -2.61 -2.94 -24.83
C GLN A 92 -2.68 -3.63 -26.20
N ASP A 93 -3.25 -2.93 -27.17
CA ASP A 93 -3.24 -3.35 -28.58
C ASP A 93 -1.83 -3.09 -29.14
N ASN A 94 -1.09 -4.17 -29.42
CA ASN A 94 0.28 -4.13 -29.95
C ASN A 94 0.30 -3.74 -31.44
N ASN A 95 -0.37 -2.66 -31.81
CA ASN A 95 -0.20 -2.04 -33.12
C ASN A 95 1.06 -1.18 -33.07
N GLU A 96 2.21 -1.86 -33.14
CA GLU A 96 3.55 -1.29 -33.21
C GLU A 96 3.80 -0.59 -34.57
N ASN A 97 2.98 0.40 -34.93
CA ASN A 97 3.27 1.30 -36.04
C ASN A 97 2.73 2.69 -35.75
N ASN A 98 3.58 3.49 -35.10
CA ASN A 98 3.66 4.95 -35.19
C ASN A 98 2.51 5.81 -34.65
N GLN A 99 2.94 6.75 -33.79
CA GLN A 99 2.37 8.07 -33.46
C GLN A 99 1.46 8.14 -32.22
N LEU A 100 2.07 8.73 -31.18
CA LEU A 100 1.52 9.58 -30.12
C LEU A 100 0.15 10.19 -30.46
N LEU A 101 -0.94 9.48 -30.22
CA LEU A 101 -2.29 10.02 -30.20
C LEU A 101 -3.09 9.38 -29.06
N PRO A 102 -3.76 10.17 -28.21
CA PRO A 102 -4.67 9.65 -27.20
C PRO A 102 -6.02 9.32 -27.86
N GLY A 103 -6.44 8.07 -27.73
CA GLY A 103 -7.82 7.66 -27.99
C GLY A 103 -8.12 7.23 -29.42
N HIS A 104 -7.74 6.00 -29.78
CA HIS A 104 -8.48 5.20 -30.74
C HIS A 104 -8.12 3.73 -30.49
N ILE A 105 -9.02 3.01 -29.80
CA ILE A 105 -8.93 1.56 -29.72
C ILE A 105 -9.28 1.05 -31.12
N SER A 106 -8.30 0.51 -31.83
CA SER A 106 -8.58 -0.30 -32.99
C SER A 106 -9.13 -1.62 -32.49
N SER A 107 -10.34 -1.93 -32.92
CA SER A 107 -11.10 -3.11 -32.56
C SER A 107 -10.42 -4.37 -33.07
N HIS A 108 -9.61 -5.02 -32.22
CA HIS A 108 -9.15 -6.40 -32.49
C HIS A 108 -10.29 -7.45 -32.35
N SER A 109 -11.50 -7.05 -31.94
CA SER A 109 -12.70 -7.87 -32.11
C SER A 109 -13.30 -7.64 -33.51
N GLN A 110 -12.64 -8.18 -34.53
CA GLN A 110 -13.18 -8.35 -35.88
C GLN A 110 -14.35 -9.36 -35.86
N ASN A 111 -15.50 -8.94 -35.33
CA ASN A 111 -16.84 -9.35 -35.75
C ASN A 111 -17.87 -8.77 -34.78
N ARG A 112 -18.39 -7.60 -35.12
CA ARG A 112 -19.83 -7.25 -35.06
C ARG A 112 -19.95 -5.75 -35.36
N TYR A 113 -20.27 -5.44 -36.60
CA TYR A 113 -20.79 -4.13 -37.00
C TYR A 113 -22.09 -3.88 -36.22
N HIS A 114 -22.00 -3.21 -35.06
CA HIS A 114 -23.16 -2.77 -34.31
C HIS A 114 -23.10 -1.23 -34.19
N PRO A 115 -24.11 -0.49 -34.66
CA PRO A 115 -24.15 0.99 -34.60
C PRO A 115 -24.02 1.58 -33.18
N LEU A 116 -24.21 0.75 -32.16
CA LEU A 116 -24.03 1.13 -30.75
C LEU A 116 -22.55 1.33 -30.37
N LEU A 117 -21.62 0.61 -31.03
CA LEU A 117 -20.18 0.72 -30.75
C LEU A 117 -19.62 2.09 -31.15
N ASP A 118 -20.13 2.69 -32.23
CA ASP A 118 -19.73 4.03 -32.68
C ASP A 118 -20.26 5.16 -31.79
N SER A 119 -21.39 4.94 -31.11
CA SER A 119 -21.88 5.89 -30.11
C SER A 119 -21.20 5.70 -28.75
N LEU A 120 -20.81 4.46 -28.41
CA LEU A 120 -20.08 4.13 -27.19
C LEU A 120 -18.62 4.57 -27.25
N SER A 121 -17.98 4.53 -28.42
CA SER A 121 -16.58 4.95 -28.60
C SER A 121 -16.34 6.41 -28.22
N LYS A 122 -17.36 7.28 -28.33
CA LYS A 122 -17.30 8.69 -27.86
C LYS A 122 -17.41 8.84 -26.34
N ALA A 123 -17.83 7.80 -25.61
CA ALA A 123 -18.08 7.82 -24.17
C ALA A 123 -17.13 6.90 -23.38
N VAL A 124 -16.19 6.23 -24.05
CA VAL A 124 -15.25 5.28 -23.42
C VAL A 124 -13.89 5.94 -23.22
N PHE A 125 -13.43 5.95 -21.97
CA PHE A 125 -12.08 6.37 -21.60
C PHE A 125 -11.29 5.16 -21.09
N ILE A 126 -10.08 4.96 -21.62
CA ILE A 126 -9.12 3.97 -21.12
C ILE A 126 -7.91 4.72 -20.60
N GLY A 127 -7.60 4.53 -19.32
CA GLY A 127 -6.40 5.04 -18.67
C GLY A 127 -5.48 3.90 -18.23
N LYS A 128 -4.19 4.21 -18.12
CA LYS A 128 -3.21 3.31 -17.49
C LYS A 128 -3.15 3.64 -16.00
N PHE A 129 -3.50 2.68 -15.16
CA PHE A 129 -3.27 2.75 -13.71
C PHE A 129 -1.87 2.20 -13.40
N VAL A 130 -0.99 3.05 -12.87
CA VAL A 130 0.36 2.64 -12.44
C VAL A 130 0.33 2.46 -10.93
N ALA A 131 0.75 1.29 -10.48
CA ALA A 131 0.60 0.87 -9.10
C ALA A 131 1.99 0.72 -8.44
N ASP A 132 2.35 1.62 -7.52
CA ASP A 132 3.64 1.59 -6.79
C ASP A 132 3.69 0.48 -5.75
N PRO A 133 4.76 -0.32 -5.61
CA PRO A 133 4.83 -1.42 -4.64
C PRO A 133 4.37 -1.04 -3.22
N PRO A 134 3.67 -1.91 -2.46
CA PRO A 134 3.34 -3.32 -2.73
C PRO A 134 2.18 -3.54 -3.74
N THR A 135 2.24 -4.62 -4.52
CA THR A 135 1.24 -4.96 -5.56
C THR A 135 0.22 -6.01 -5.11
N THR A 136 -0.16 -6.02 -3.84
CA THR A 136 -1.19 -6.94 -3.33
C THR A 136 -2.60 -6.39 -3.58
N THR A 137 -3.54 -7.28 -3.89
CA THR A 137 -4.93 -6.94 -4.23
C THR A 137 -5.60 -6.12 -3.11
N LEU A 138 -5.43 -6.53 -1.85
CA LEU A 138 -5.99 -5.82 -0.69
C LEU A 138 -5.50 -4.38 -0.58
N GLN A 139 -4.20 -4.13 -0.76
CA GLN A 139 -3.63 -2.79 -0.66
C GLN A 139 -4.11 -1.86 -1.77
N ARG A 140 -4.29 -2.40 -2.99
CA ARG A 140 -4.85 -1.64 -4.12
C ARG A 140 -6.31 -1.35 -3.96
N LEU A 141 -7.07 -2.33 -3.48
CA LEU A 141 -8.49 -2.15 -3.21
C LEU A 141 -8.69 -1.10 -2.11
N LYS A 142 -7.93 -1.16 -1.01
CA LYS A 142 -7.94 -0.13 0.04
C LYS A 142 -7.64 1.25 -0.56
N ALA A 143 -6.50 1.39 -1.25
CA ALA A 143 -6.09 2.64 -1.88
C ALA A 143 -7.10 3.20 -2.89
N LEU A 144 -7.73 2.35 -3.69
CA LEU A 144 -8.74 2.74 -4.67
C LEU A 144 -9.98 3.33 -4.00
N MET A 145 -10.40 2.73 -2.88
CA MET A 145 -11.63 3.13 -2.20
C MET A 145 -11.44 4.31 -1.25
N THR A 146 -10.24 4.50 -0.67
CA THR A 146 -9.89 5.61 0.23
C THR A 146 -9.24 6.79 -0.50
N GLY A 147 -8.67 6.57 -1.69
CA GLY A 147 -7.82 7.55 -2.38
C GLY A 147 -6.45 7.75 -1.73
N SER A 148 -6.04 6.87 -0.81
CA SER A 148 -4.77 7.00 -0.08
C SER A 148 -3.63 6.19 -0.69
N MET A 149 -2.39 6.56 -0.37
CA MET A 149 -1.20 5.82 -0.80
C MET A 149 -1.08 4.51 0.00
N PRO A 150 -0.83 3.35 -0.64
CA PRO A 150 -0.59 2.10 0.07
C PRO A 150 0.75 2.17 0.83
N THR A 151 0.79 1.68 2.06
CA THR A 151 2.00 1.68 2.90
C THR A 151 2.43 0.26 3.28
N PHE A 152 3.74 0.08 3.49
CA PHE A 152 4.32 -1.24 3.79
C PHE A 152 3.91 -1.79 5.17
N ILE A 153 3.70 -0.91 6.16
CA ILE A 153 3.26 -1.34 7.50
C ILE A 153 1.84 -1.90 7.46
N ASP A 154 0.96 -1.33 6.62
CA ASP A 154 -0.38 -1.86 6.43
C ASP A 154 -0.33 -3.28 5.86
N ALA A 155 0.59 -3.60 4.95
CA ALA A 155 0.71 -4.96 4.43
C ALA A 155 1.10 -5.99 5.52
N GLY A 156 1.85 -5.58 6.54
CA GLY A 156 2.24 -6.42 7.68
C GLY A 156 1.16 -6.53 8.77
N SER A 157 0.44 -5.45 9.07
CA SER A 157 -0.65 -5.44 10.08
C SER A 157 -1.96 -6.07 9.57
N ASN A 158 -2.16 -6.13 8.24
CA ASN A 158 -3.32 -6.79 7.61
C ASN A 158 -3.29 -8.33 7.70
N PHE A 159 -2.31 -8.94 8.34
CA PHE A 159 -2.36 -10.37 8.68
C PHE A 159 -3.37 -10.70 9.80
N GLY A 160 -3.95 -9.71 10.50
CA GLY A 160 -4.80 -9.96 11.67
C GLY A 160 -6.07 -9.11 11.85
N GLY A 161 -6.37 -8.14 10.98
CA GLY A 161 -7.56 -7.29 11.15
C GLY A 161 -7.83 -6.41 9.94
N SER A 162 -8.63 -6.93 9.01
CA SER A 162 -8.80 -6.40 7.65
C SER A 162 -9.73 -5.19 7.52
N LYS A 163 -10.44 -4.73 8.57
CA LYS A 163 -11.49 -3.71 8.41
C LYS A 163 -10.91 -2.32 8.14
N VAL A 164 -11.34 -1.70 7.04
CA VAL A 164 -10.99 -0.30 6.73
C VAL A 164 -11.86 0.65 7.56
N LEU A 165 -11.21 1.38 8.48
CA LEU A 165 -11.87 2.36 9.35
C LEU A 165 -11.93 3.78 8.76
N GLU A 166 -10.97 4.09 7.88
CA GLU A 166 -10.84 5.37 7.19
C GLU A 166 -12.07 5.77 6.38
N ASP A 167 -12.13 7.04 5.99
CA ASP A 167 -13.11 7.50 5.02
C ASP A 167 -12.89 6.81 3.66
N ASN A 168 -13.99 6.42 3.01
CA ASN A 168 -13.94 5.70 1.74
C ASN A 168 -15.24 5.91 0.94
N LEU A 169 -15.18 5.60 -0.35
CA LEU A 169 -16.30 5.80 -1.28
C LEU A 169 -17.58 5.07 -0.83
N LEU A 170 -17.50 3.83 -0.37
CA LEU A 170 -18.68 3.06 0.08
C LEU A 170 -19.34 3.72 1.29
N LYS A 171 -18.53 4.16 2.25
CA LYS A 171 -18.98 4.87 3.45
C LYS A 171 -19.70 6.18 3.09
N GLN A 172 -19.15 6.94 2.15
CA GLN A 172 -19.76 8.18 1.66
C GLN A 172 -21.05 7.94 0.87
N TRP A 173 -21.12 6.87 0.07
CA TRP A 173 -22.35 6.47 -0.64
C TRP A 173 -23.46 6.03 0.32
N ASN A 174 -23.15 5.23 1.34
CA ASN A 174 -24.12 4.84 2.37
C ASN A 174 -24.64 6.04 3.15
N LYS A 175 -23.75 6.97 3.55
CA LYS A 175 -24.16 8.24 4.18
C LYS A 175 -25.05 9.09 3.28
N ALA A 176 -24.83 9.05 1.97
CA ALA A 176 -25.66 9.73 0.98
C ALA A 176 -26.98 8.98 0.68
N GLY A 177 -27.30 7.92 1.42
CA GLY A 177 -28.52 7.12 1.25
C GLY A 177 -28.56 6.32 -0.05
N LYS A 178 -27.41 6.03 -0.67
CA LYS A 178 -27.33 5.18 -1.86
C LYS A 178 -27.38 3.71 -1.46
N GLN A 179 -28.06 2.89 -2.25
CA GLN A 179 -28.08 1.44 -2.07
C GLN A 179 -26.90 0.83 -2.82
N ILE A 180 -26.06 0.08 -2.10
CA ILE A 180 -24.91 -0.61 -2.65
C ILE A 180 -25.21 -2.10 -2.64
N ARG A 181 -25.29 -2.72 -3.83
CA ARG A 181 -25.33 -4.19 -3.98
C ARG A 181 -23.96 -4.66 -4.41
N PHE A 182 -23.46 -5.71 -3.76
CA PHE A 182 -22.12 -6.23 -3.98
C PHE A 182 -22.16 -7.69 -4.39
N VAL A 183 -21.31 -8.05 -5.37
CA VAL A 183 -21.06 -9.41 -5.81
C VAL A 183 -19.55 -9.51 -6.02
N GLY A 184 -18.88 -10.36 -5.24
CA GLY A 184 -17.44 -10.52 -5.29
C GLY A 184 -16.94 -11.53 -4.25
N ASP A 185 -15.65 -11.46 -3.95
CA ASP A 185 -14.97 -12.38 -3.04
C ASP A 185 -14.96 -11.90 -1.58
N GLU A 186 -14.46 -12.76 -0.68
CA GLU A 186 -14.38 -12.51 0.77
C GLU A 186 -13.51 -11.28 1.10
N THR A 187 -12.50 -10.97 0.27
CA THR A 187 -11.61 -9.82 0.47
C THR A 187 -12.38 -8.51 0.67
N TRP A 188 -13.43 -8.26 -0.11
CA TRP A 188 -14.23 -7.04 0.02
C TRP A 188 -15.11 -7.03 1.27
N ILE A 189 -15.59 -8.20 1.69
CA ILE A 189 -16.43 -8.35 2.88
C ILE A 189 -15.57 -8.09 4.13
N ASP A 190 -14.36 -8.61 4.14
CA ASP A 190 -13.38 -8.42 5.22
C ASP A 190 -12.90 -6.95 5.32
N LEU A 191 -12.68 -6.29 4.17
CA LEU A 191 -12.28 -4.89 4.12
C LEU A 191 -13.40 -3.92 4.50
N PHE A 192 -14.62 -4.19 4.04
CA PHE A 192 -15.76 -3.28 4.14
C PHE A 192 -17.01 -3.98 4.67
N PRO A 193 -16.98 -4.50 5.91
CA PRO A 193 -18.15 -5.13 6.51
C PRO A 193 -19.26 -4.09 6.73
N ASP A 194 -20.51 -4.58 6.67
CA ASP A 194 -21.73 -3.80 6.93
C ASP A 194 -21.98 -2.64 5.94
N ARG A 195 -21.41 -2.70 4.74
CA ARG A 195 -21.55 -1.65 3.71
C ARG A 195 -22.56 -1.98 2.62
N TYR A 196 -23.03 -3.21 2.54
CA TYR A 196 -23.81 -3.72 1.42
C TYR A 196 -25.25 -4.02 1.86
N VAL A 197 -26.18 -3.92 0.91
CA VAL A 197 -27.58 -4.30 1.10
C VAL A 197 -27.81 -5.62 0.37
N ASP A 198 -28.52 -6.54 1.03
CA ASP A 198 -28.92 -7.85 0.49
C ASP A 198 -29.81 -7.74 -0.78
#